data_AF-A0A2N0QSC6-F1
#
_entry.id   AF-A0A2N0QSC6-F1
#
_cell.length_a   1.000
_cell.length_b   1.000
_cell.length_c   1.000
_cell.angle_alpha   90.00
_cell.angle_beta   90.00
_cell.angle_gamma   90.00
#
_symmetry.space_group_name_H-M   'P 1'
#
loop_
_entity.id
_entity.type
_entity.pdbx_description
1 polymer ?
#
loop_
_entity_poly.entity_id
_entity_poly.type
_entity_poly.pdbx_seq_one_letter_code
_entity_poly.pdbx_strand_id
1 'polypeptide(L)'
;NSFASHVQDFQSHSSRLLSVDLYFKGNVKLRIFVIYIPPPAESVLRTDTINLLIQQLILTKQAGFYHAVCGDFNMHLDKYYPIYFNQPQIASKHIHRLFFHLLSHGYEDYTPINLSDSLGTFHRNDQITRVDYVWSCPLLKRFALTACIFDAQDICTSDHNPVITYYDMSLLFASTKLARARQLKRQTRRVFKFDTVIDIQWTEFADKADALCNVLPATFSSWHINQMCEYL
;
A
#
# COMPACT_ATOMS: atom_id res chain seq x y z
N ASN A 1 -3.28 20.63 14.14
CA ASN A 1 -2.62 20.81 12.82
C ASN A 1 -3.55 20.28 11.76
N SER A 2 -4.12 21.16 10.92
CA SER A 2 -4.97 20.72 9.81
C SER A 2 -4.09 20.24 8.66
N PHE A 3 -4.34 19.04 8.14
CA PHE A 3 -3.65 18.53 6.95
C PHE A 3 -3.82 19.43 5.72
N ALA A 4 -4.87 20.25 5.69
CA ALA A 4 -5.14 21.19 4.61
C ALA A 4 -3.97 22.17 4.37
N SER A 5 -3.21 22.56 5.40
CA SER A 5 -2.05 23.45 5.22
C SER A 5 -0.86 22.79 4.52
N HIS A 6 -0.87 21.47 4.40
CA HIS A 6 0.19 20.71 3.74
C HIS A 6 -0.11 20.44 2.27
N VAL A 7 -1.37 20.53 1.84
CA VAL A 7 -1.76 20.41 0.43
C VAL A 7 -1.15 21.57 -0.34
N GLN A 8 -0.35 21.25 -1.36
CA GLN A 8 0.33 22.26 -2.19
C GLN A 8 -0.23 22.31 -3.60
N ASP A 9 -0.52 21.15 -4.16
CA ASP A 9 -0.99 21.04 -5.54
C ASP A 9 -2.00 19.90 -5.68
N PHE A 10 -2.87 20.05 -6.67
CA PHE A 10 -3.82 19.06 -7.11
C PHE A 10 -3.84 19.06 -8.63
N GLN A 11 -3.61 17.90 -9.23
CA GLN A 11 -3.58 17.74 -10.67
C GLN A 11 -4.56 16.65 -11.10
N SER A 12 -5.44 17.01 -12.03
CA SER A 12 -6.20 16.04 -12.83
C SER A 12 -5.38 15.70 -14.07
N HIS A 13 -4.86 14.47 -14.14
CA HIS A 13 -4.11 13.97 -15.29
C HIS A 13 -5.06 13.49 -16.39
N SER A 14 -6.21 12.98 -15.97
CA SER A 14 -7.37 12.66 -16.81
C SER A 14 -8.63 12.69 -15.95
N SER A 15 -9.80 12.43 -16.56
CA SER A 15 -11.06 12.25 -15.82
C SER A 15 -11.03 11.08 -14.83
N ARG A 16 -10.03 10.18 -14.95
CA ARG A 16 -9.93 8.93 -14.17
C ARG A 16 -8.62 8.80 -13.38
N LEU A 17 -7.74 9.80 -13.43
CA LEU A 17 -6.50 9.84 -12.66
C LEU A 17 -6.27 11.23 -12.10
N LEU A 18 -6.21 11.30 -10.78
CA LEU A 18 -5.94 12.51 -10.00
C LEU A 18 -4.69 12.30 -9.15
N SER A 19 -3.97 13.37 -8.84
CA SER A 19 -2.92 13.36 -7.83
C SER A 19 -3.01 14.57 -6.91
N VAL A 20 -2.76 14.35 -5.62
CA VAL A 20 -2.66 15.40 -4.61
C VAL A 20 -1.23 15.40 -4.05
N ASP A 21 -0.62 16.58 -3.99
CA ASP A 21 0.71 16.78 -3.43
C ASP A 21 0.63 17.39 -2.04
N LEU A 22 1.29 16.74 -1.09
CA LEU A 22 1.41 17.18 0.28
C LEU A 22 2.88 17.41 0.63
N TYR A 23 3.22 18.64 1.02
CA TYR A 23 4.58 18.99 1.44
C TYR A 23 4.65 19.18 2.95
N PHE A 24 5.64 18.50 3.53
CA PHE A 24 5.89 18.52 4.96
C PHE A 24 7.24 19.15 5.26
N LYS A 25 7.43 19.52 6.53
CA LYS A 25 8.71 20.06 7.00
C LYS A 25 9.83 19.04 6.76
N GLY A 26 11.04 19.54 6.53
CA GLY A 26 12.21 18.69 6.29
C GLY A 26 12.34 18.18 4.85
N ASN A 27 11.67 18.83 3.88
CA ASN A 27 11.70 18.46 2.45
C ASN A 27 11.10 17.07 2.17
N VAL A 28 10.11 16.68 2.97
CA VAL A 28 9.33 15.45 2.75
C VAL A 28 8.17 15.79 1.83
N LYS A 29 8.08 15.09 0.70
CA LYS A 29 7.04 15.27 -0.31
C LYS A 29 6.27 13.96 -0.44
N LEU A 30 4.95 14.03 -0.28
CA LEU A 30 4.05 12.90 -0.44
C LEU A 30 3.09 13.21 -1.60
N ARG A 31 2.93 12.25 -2.52
CA ARG A 31 1.94 12.32 -3.58
C ARG A 31 0.96 11.15 -3.46
N ILE A 32 -0.32 11.44 -3.44
CA ILE A 32 -1.36 10.41 -3.42
C ILE A 32 -2.06 10.45 -4.78
N PHE A 33 -2.04 9.32 -5.48
CA PHE A 33 -2.80 9.13 -6.70
C PHE A 33 -4.15 8.50 -6.38
N VAL A 34 -5.22 9.05 -6.96
CA VAL A 34 -6.55 8.45 -6.94
C VAL A 34 -6.90 8.06 -8.37
N ILE A 35 -7.19 6.78 -8.59
CA ILE A 35 -7.46 6.23 -9.93
C ILE A 35 -8.79 5.49 -9.98
N TYR A 36 -9.45 5.60 -11.13
CA TYR A 36 -10.58 4.75 -11.52
C TYR A 36 -10.24 4.05 -12.84
N ILE A 37 -9.80 2.79 -12.79
CA ILE A 37 -9.47 2.06 -14.01
C ILE A 37 -10.77 1.57 -14.65
N PRO A 38 -11.02 1.87 -15.95
CA PRO A 38 -12.21 1.41 -16.64
C PRO A 38 -12.37 -0.12 -16.65
N PRO A 39 -13.61 -0.62 -16.70
CA PRO A 39 -13.87 -2.06 -16.81
C PRO A 39 -13.28 -2.65 -18.11
N PRO A 40 -13.08 -3.98 -18.17
CA PRO A 40 -12.48 -4.64 -19.34
C PRO A 40 -13.16 -4.36 -20.69
N ALA A 41 -14.45 -4.02 -20.69
CA ALA A 41 -15.21 -3.65 -21.89
C ALA A 41 -14.68 -2.37 -22.56
N GLU A 42 -14.11 -1.43 -21.80
CA GLU A 42 -13.53 -0.18 -22.30
C GLU A 42 -12.01 -0.32 -22.55
N SER A 43 -11.61 -1.30 -23.36
CA SER A 43 -10.21 -1.77 -23.45
C SER A 43 -9.17 -0.71 -23.84
N VAL A 44 -9.51 0.22 -24.74
CA VAL A 44 -8.62 1.31 -25.18
C VAL A 44 -8.41 2.31 -24.04
N LEU A 45 -9.51 2.87 -23.49
CA LEU A 45 -9.44 3.83 -22.38
C LEU A 45 -8.75 3.22 -21.15
N ARG A 46 -9.01 1.94 -20.88
CA ARG A 46 -8.35 1.18 -19.81
C ARG A 46 -6.84 1.12 -20.03
N THR A 47 -6.42 0.83 -21.25
CA THR A 47 -5.02 0.83 -21.64
C THR A 47 -4.41 2.23 -21.49
N ASP A 48 -5.05 3.28 -21.94
CA ASP A 48 -4.49 4.63 -21.83
C ASP A 48 -4.37 5.08 -20.37
N THR A 49 -5.37 4.75 -19.54
CA THR A 49 -5.39 5.06 -18.11
C THR A 49 -4.25 4.36 -17.36
N ILE A 50 -4.02 3.07 -17.63
CA ILE A 50 -2.92 2.31 -17.02
C ILE A 50 -1.55 2.85 -17.48
N ASN A 51 -1.40 3.20 -18.76
CA ASN A 51 -0.17 3.79 -19.28
C ASN A 51 0.17 5.09 -18.56
N LEU A 52 -0.83 5.96 -18.46
CA LEU A 52 -0.70 7.25 -17.81
C LEU A 52 -0.32 7.10 -16.34
N LEU A 53 -0.98 6.19 -15.60
CA LEU A 53 -0.61 5.90 -14.22
C LEU A 53 0.86 5.46 -14.09
N ILE A 54 1.29 4.47 -14.89
CA ILE A 54 2.68 3.97 -14.83
C ILE A 54 3.67 5.11 -15.11
N GLN A 55 3.40 5.94 -16.11
CA GLN A 55 4.24 7.09 -16.41
C GLN A 55 4.30 8.06 -15.23
N GLN A 56 3.17 8.39 -14.61
CA GLN A 56 3.11 9.28 -13.46
C GLN A 56 3.83 8.71 -12.23
N LEU A 57 3.73 7.40 -11.99
CA LEU A 57 4.48 6.71 -10.93
C LEU A 57 5.99 6.81 -11.15
N ILE A 58 6.47 6.61 -12.38
CA ILE A 58 7.89 6.74 -12.74
C ILE A 58 8.38 8.17 -12.50
N LEU A 59 7.66 9.17 -13.02
CA LEU A 59 8.01 10.60 -12.86
C LEU A 59 8.04 11.01 -11.38
N THR A 60 7.05 10.54 -10.61
CA THR A 60 6.93 10.82 -9.17
C THR A 60 8.08 10.22 -8.38
N LYS A 61 8.46 8.97 -8.70
CA LYS A 61 9.64 8.32 -8.11
C LYS A 61 10.92 9.09 -8.44
N GLN A 62 11.11 9.52 -9.69
CA GLN A 62 12.27 10.32 -10.11
C GLN A 62 12.33 11.67 -9.41
N ALA A 63 11.17 12.29 -9.14
CA ALA A 63 11.07 13.54 -8.40
C ALA A 63 11.29 13.38 -6.88
N GLY A 64 11.54 12.15 -6.39
CA GLY A 64 11.86 11.88 -4.99
C GLY A 64 10.68 11.99 -4.03
N PHE A 65 9.46 11.71 -4.51
CA PHE A 65 8.27 11.69 -3.68
C PHE A 65 8.09 10.32 -3.00
N TYR A 66 7.67 10.35 -1.74
CA TYR A 66 6.87 9.25 -1.18
C TYR A 66 5.53 9.25 -1.92
N HIS A 67 5.00 8.07 -2.24
CA HIS A 67 3.74 8.03 -2.96
C HIS A 67 2.98 6.72 -2.78
N ALA A 68 1.67 6.84 -2.90
CA ALA A 68 0.73 5.74 -2.95
C ALA A 68 -0.26 5.97 -4.10
N VAL A 69 -0.84 4.89 -4.60
CA VAL A 69 -1.99 4.93 -5.51
C VAL A 69 -3.14 4.16 -4.89
N CYS A 70 -4.33 4.77 -4.87
CA CYS A 70 -5.55 4.15 -4.37
C CYS A 70 -6.71 4.33 -5.35
N GLY A 71 -7.72 3.48 -5.20
CA GLY A 71 -8.98 3.56 -5.92
C GLY A 71 -9.42 2.21 -6.49
N ASP A 72 -10.41 2.25 -7.37
CA ASP A 72 -10.97 1.07 -8.04
C ASP A 72 -10.15 0.73 -9.28
N PHE A 73 -9.54 -0.46 -9.28
CA PHE A 73 -8.71 -0.95 -10.37
C PHE A 73 -9.49 -1.77 -11.38
N ASN A 74 -10.73 -2.21 -11.08
CA ASN A 74 -11.47 -3.18 -11.89
C ASN A 74 -10.62 -4.39 -12.32
N MET A 75 -9.75 -4.84 -11.41
CA MET A 75 -8.77 -5.91 -11.63
C MET A 75 -8.69 -6.78 -10.38
N HIS A 76 -8.43 -8.09 -10.57
CA HIS A 76 -8.34 -9.04 -9.48
C HIS A 76 -6.88 -9.43 -9.23
N LEU A 77 -6.29 -8.87 -8.17
CA LEU A 77 -4.91 -9.15 -7.78
C LEU A 77 -4.71 -10.61 -7.36
N ASP A 78 -5.70 -11.19 -6.69
CA ASP A 78 -5.63 -12.56 -6.17
C ASP A 78 -5.52 -13.60 -7.30
N LYS A 79 -6.16 -13.33 -8.44
CA LYS A 79 -6.02 -14.14 -9.67
C LYS A 79 -4.66 -13.95 -10.34
N TYR A 80 -3.98 -12.84 -10.06
CA TYR A 80 -2.71 -12.48 -10.70
C TYR A 80 -1.49 -13.02 -9.95
N TYR A 81 -1.52 -13.16 -8.62
CA TYR A 81 -0.39 -13.69 -7.85
C TYR A 81 0.16 -15.03 -8.39
N PRO A 82 -0.67 -16.06 -8.66
CA PRO A 82 -0.18 -17.32 -9.22
C PRO A 82 0.49 -17.15 -10.60
N ILE A 83 -0.01 -16.22 -11.42
CA ILE A 83 0.58 -15.91 -12.74
C ILE A 83 1.94 -15.25 -12.56
N TYR A 84 2.05 -14.30 -11.63
CA TYR A 84 3.29 -13.57 -11.38
C TYR A 84 4.42 -14.49 -10.91
N PHE A 85 4.16 -15.37 -9.94
CA PHE A 85 5.18 -16.24 -9.37
C PHE A 85 5.48 -17.47 -10.24
N ASN A 86 4.47 -18.07 -10.87
CA ASN A 86 4.65 -19.35 -11.57
C ASN A 86 4.80 -19.21 -13.09
N GLN A 87 4.42 -18.06 -13.67
CA GLN A 87 4.37 -17.86 -15.13
C GLN A 87 4.91 -16.48 -15.55
N PRO A 88 6.21 -16.17 -15.29
CA PRO A 88 6.79 -14.84 -15.53
C PRO A 88 6.68 -14.36 -16.99
N GLN A 89 6.69 -15.29 -17.95
CA GLN A 89 6.51 -15.03 -19.38
C GLN A 89 5.10 -14.48 -19.71
N ILE A 90 4.10 -14.86 -18.90
CA ILE A 90 2.71 -14.40 -19.04
C ILE A 90 2.47 -13.16 -18.17
N ALA A 91 3.07 -13.12 -16.98
CA ALA A 91 2.97 -11.99 -16.06
C ALA A 91 3.44 -10.66 -16.68
N SER A 92 4.49 -10.70 -17.51
CA SER A 92 5.02 -9.51 -18.20
C SER A 92 4.18 -9.04 -19.39
N LYS A 93 3.12 -9.76 -19.77
CA LYS A 93 2.26 -9.37 -20.90
C LYS A 93 1.48 -8.08 -20.60
N HIS A 94 1.13 -7.39 -21.68
CA HIS A 94 0.48 -6.08 -21.63
C HIS A 94 -0.81 -6.03 -20.78
N ILE A 95 -1.60 -7.11 -20.78
CA ILE A 95 -2.84 -7.20 -19.99
C ILE A 95 -2.60 -7.09 -18.47
N HIS A 96 -1.42 -7.50 -18.00
CA HIS A 96 -1.03 -7.53 -16.59
C HIS A 96 -0.02 -6.45 -16.19
N ARG A 97 0.38 -5.61 -17.14
CA ARG A 97 1.51 -4.68 -16.98
C ARG A 97 1.45 -3.78 -15.75
N LEU A 98 0.26 -3.41 -15.26
CA LEU A 98 0.14 -2.57 -14.06
C LEU A 98 0.61 -3.32 -12.83
N PHE A 99 0.01 -4.48 -12.54
CA PHE A 99 0.43 -5.31 -11.42
C PHE A 99 1.86 -5.81 -11.60
N PHE A 100 2.28 -6.15 -12.83
CA PHE A 100 3.67 -6.44 -13.12
C PHE A 100 4.60 -5.28 -12.74
N HIS A 101 4.28 -4.05 -13.15
CA HIS A 101 5.06 -2.86 -12.80
C HIS A 101 5.13 -2.66 -11.28
N LEU A 102 3.98 -2.69 -10.60
CA LEU A 102 3.90 -2.48 -9.15
C LEU A 102 4.74 -3.51 -8.39
N LEU A 103 4.54 -4.81 -8.63
CA LEU A 103 5.27 -5.88 -7.94
C LEU A 103 6.76 -5.86 -8.28
N SER A 104 7.14 -5.75 -9.56
CA SER A 104 8.55 -5.74 -9.98
C SER A 104 9.33 -4.53 -9.47
N HIS A 105 8.65 -3.42 -9.15
CA HIS A 105 9.25 -2.22 -8.58
C HIS A 105 9.11 -2.15 -7.06
N GLY A 106 8.63 -3.22 -6.41
CA GLY A 106 8.58 -3.40 -4.96
C GLY A 106 7.46 -2.64 -4.25
N TYR A 107 6.44 -2.20 -4.99
CA TYR A 107 5.22 -1.67 -4.40
C TYR A 107 4.47 -2.77 -3.66
N GLU A 108 3.71 -2.38 -2.66
CA GLU A 108 3.02 -3.31 -1.77
C GLU A 108 1.64 -2.79 -1.42
N ASP A 109 0.66 -3.70 -1.42
CA ASP A 109 -0.69 -3.50 -0.92
C ASP A 109 -0.81 -4.30 0.38
N TYR A 110 -1.17 -3.63 1.48
CA TYR A 110 -1.29 -4.26 2.81
C TYR A 110 -2.71 -4.69 3.13
N THR A 111 -3.65 -4.44 2.21
CA THR A 111 -5.05 -4.82 2.40
C THR A 111 -5.12 -6.33 2.58
N PRO A 112 -5.64 -6.83 3.71
CA PRO A 112 -5.64 -8.25 3.97
C PRO A 112 -6.39 -8.99 2.86
N ILE A 113 -5.83 -10.10 2.39
CA ILE A 113 -6.57 -11.04 1.56
C ILE A 113 -7.64 -11.63 2.48
N ASN A 114 -8.84 -11.14 2.25
CA ASN A 114 -10.10 -11.43 2.90
C ASN A 114 -10.07 -12.52 4.00
N LEU A 115 -10.16 -12.10 5.27
CA LEU A 115 -10.24 -13.03 6.41
C LEU A 115 -11.59 -13.78 6.47
N SER A 116 -12.59 -13.36 5.70
CA SER A 116 -13.95 -13.88 5.73
C SER A 116 -14.56 -13.88 4.33
N ASP A 117 -15.18 -14.98 3.90
CA ASP A 117 -15.78 -15.09 2.56
C ASP A 117 -16.85 -14.00 2.25
N SER A 118 -17.32 -13.26 3.26
CA SER A 118 -18.28 -12.16 3.12
C SER A 118 -17.68 -10.74 2.99
N LEU A 119 -16.39 -10.53 3.24
CA LEU A 119 -15.82 -9.16 3.30
C LEU A 119 -15.01 -8.77 2.05
N GLY A 120 -15.68 -8.30 1.00
CA GLY A 120 -15.03 -7.76 -0.21
C GLY A 120 -15.01 -6.25 -0.28
N THR A 121 -14.27 -5.73 -1.27
CA THR A 121 -14.31 -4.30 -1.63
C THR A 121 -15.40 -3.99 -2.65
N PHE A 122 -15.94 -4.99 -3.35
CA PHE A 122 -17.05 -4.86 -4.29
C PHE A 122 -18.07 -5.98 -4.14
N HIS A 123 -19.35 -5.63 -4.16
CA HIS A 123 -20.49 -6.53 -3.97
C HIS A 123 -21.51 -6.39 -5.10
N ARG A 124 -21.77 -7.47 -5.84
CA ARG A 124 -22.82 -7.47 -6.87
C ARG A 124 -23.37 -8.86 -7.13
N ASN A 125 -24.69 -9.01 -7.12
CA ASN A 125 -25.39 -10.27 -7.47
C ASN A 125 -24.77 -11.50 -6.75
N ASP A 126 -24.64 -11.42 -5.42
CA ASP A 126 -24.00 -12.42 -4.56
C ASP A 126 -22.50 -12.69 -4.80
N GLN A 127 -21.86 -11.91 -5.68
CA GLN A 127 -20.42 -11.95 -5.89
C GLN A 127 -19.72 -10.90 -5.04
N ILE A 128 -18.72 -11.36 -4.31
CA ILE A 128 -17.90 -10.56 -3.43
C ILE A 128 -16.47 -10.62 -3.98
N THR A 129 -15.94 -9.48 -4.39
CA THR A 129 -14.60 -9.42 -5.00
C THR A 129 -13.76 -8.30 -4.42
N ARG A 130 -12.44 -8.41 -4.63
CA ARG A 130 -11.48 -7.37 -4.33
C ARG A 130 -11.04 -6.71 -5.63
N VAL A 131 -11.38 -5.43 -5.79
CA VAL A 131 -11.05 -4.60 -6.98
C VAL A 131 -10.54 -3.21 -6.61
N ASP A 132 -10.83 -2.75 -5.40
CA ASP A 132 -10.21 -1.57 -4.79
C ASP A 132 -8.92 -1.90 -4.04
N TYR A 133 -7.89 -1.07 -4.21
CA TYR A 133 -6.56 -1.30 -3.62
C TYR A 133 -5.91 -0.01 -3.13
N VAL A 134 -4.91 -0.14 -2.25
CA VAL A 134 -3.98 0.93 -1.90
C VAL A 134 -2.55 0.42 -2.02
N TRP A 135 -1.86 0.80 -3.10
CA TRP A 135 -0.47 0.41 -3.34
C TRP A 135 0.49 1.49 -2.91
N SER A 136 1.44 1.14 -2.04
CA SER A 136 2.49 2.02 -1.54
C SER A 136 3.82 1.77 -2.21
N CYS A 137 4.58 2.85 -2.48
CA CYS A 137 5.94 2.71 -3.00
C CYS A 137 6.90 2.14 -1.93
N PRO A 138 8.07 1.59 -2.33
CA PRO A 138 9.03 0.97 -1.40
C PRO A 138 9.52 1.87 -0.25
N LEU A 139 9.47 3.19 -0.43
CA LEU A 139 9.88 4.16 0.60
C LEU A 139 8.77 4.43 1.60
N LEU A 140 7.51 4.46 1.14
CA LEU A 140 6.34 4.74 1.98
C LEU A 140 5.89 3.49 2.75
N LYS A 141 6.00 2.30 2.13
CA LYS A 141 5.55 1.05 2.74
C LYS A 141 6.18 0.73 4.09
N ARG A 142 7.41 1.19 4.34
CA ARG A 142 8.12 1.03 5.63
C ARG A 142 7.41 1.69 6.81
N PHE A 143 6.46 2.57 6.52
CA PHE A 143 5.66 3.27 7.51
C PHE A 143 4.22 2.79 7.52
N ALA A 144 3.83 1.81 6.69
CA ALA A 144 2.50 1.23 6.77
C ALA A 144 2.35 0.49 8.10
N LEU A 145 1.28 0.79 8.84
CA LEU A 145 0.96 0.17 10.13
C LEU A 145 0.00 -1.00 9.93
N THR A 146 -1.09 -0.77 9.19
CA THR A 146 -2.12 -1.76 8.89
C THR A 146 -3.01 -1.25 7.77
N ALA A 147 -3.78 -2.16 7.16
CA ALA A 147 -4.85 -1.81 6.25
C ALA A 147 -6.09 -2.68 6.54
N CYS A 148 -7.27 -2.16 6.26
CA CYS A 148 -8.52 -2.89 6.42
C CYS A 148 -9.54 -2.49 5.34
N ILE A 149 -10.48 -3.40 5.10
CA ILE A 149 -11.70 -3.13 4.37
C ILE A 149 -12.73 -2.66 5.41
N PHE A 150 -13.30 -1.48 5.20
CA PHE A 150 -14.38 -0.98 6.04
C PHE A 150 -15.71 -1.46 5.47
N ASP A 151 -16.45 -2.25 6.24
CA ASP A 151 -17.77 -2.72 5.82
C ASP A 151 -18.78 -1.57 5.91
N ALA A 152 -19.17 -1.06 4.75
CA ALA A 152 -20.02 0.12 4.61
C ALA A 152 -21.45 -0.22 4.17
N GLN A 153 -21.81 -1.50 4.06
CA GLN A 153 -23.13 -1.94 3.55
C GLN A 153 -24.30 -1.32 4.33
N ASP A 154 -24.14 -1.15 5.65
CA ASP A 154 -25.19 -0.57 6.50
C ASP A 154 -25.20 0.97 6.53
N ILE A 155 -24.19 1.61 5.92
CA ILE A 155 -23.93 3.06 6.06
C ILE A 155 -24.03 3.79 4.72
N CYS A 156 -23.77 3.10 3.60
CA CYS A 156 -23.73 3.68 2.26
C CYS A 156 -24.46 2.79 1.25
N THR A 157 -25.07 3.41 0.24
CA THR A 157 -25.71 2.69 -0.88
C THR A 157 -24.74 2.27 -1.98
N SER A 158 -23.43 2.48 -1.76
CA SER A 158 -22.37 2.05 -2.68
C SER A 158 -22.26 0.53 -2.67
N ASP A 159 -22.07 -0.06 -3.84
CA ASP A 159 -21.67 -1.46 -4.01
C ASP A 159 -20.19 -1.71 -3.69
N HIS A 160 -19.43 -0.63 -3.42
CA HIS A 160 -18.05 -0.70 -2.96
C HIS A 160 -17.88 -0.39 -1.47
N ASN A 161 -17.08 -1.22 -0.80
CA ASN A 161 -16.57 -1.02 0.55
C ASN A 161 -15.21 -0.29 0.51
N PRO A 162 -14.99 0.75 1.32
CA PRO A 162 -13.72 1.47 1.35
C PRO A 162 -12.53 0.61 1.81
N VAL A 163 -11.37 0.82 1.18
CA VAL A 163 -10.08 0.34 1.68
C VAL A 163 -9.39 1.47 2.44
N ILE A 164 -8.99 1.19 3.68
CA ILE A 164 -8.32 2.14 4.56
C ILE A 164 -6.93 1.61 4.87
N THR A 165 -5.89 2.43 4.64
CA THR A 165 -4.51 2.12 5.02
C THR A 165 -3.98 3.17 5.99
N TYR A 166 -3.42 2.71 7.09
CA TYR A 166 -2.84 3.55 8.14
C TYR A 166 -1.32 3.60 8.00
N TYR A 167 -0.75 4.80 8.09
CA TYR A 167 0.68 5.02 8.04
C TYR A 167 1.16 5.71 9.33
N ASP A 168 2.36 5.36 9.77
CA ASP A 168 3.09 6.06 10.82
C ASP A 168 3.49 7.45 10.33
N MET A 169 2.91 8.45 10.99
CA MET A 169 3.15 9.87 10.75
C MET A 169 4.58 10.30 11.10
N SER A 170 5.37 9.46 11.78
CA SER A 170 6.78 9.74 12.05
C SER A 170 7.56 10.06 10.77
N LEU A 171 7.23 9.46 9.62
CA LEU A 171 7.80 9.84 8.33
C LEU A 171 7.68 11.34 8.03
N LEU A 172 6.53 11.93 8.37
CA LEU A 172 6.14 13.29 7.99
C LEU A 172 6.68 14.34 8.97
N PHE A 173 7.10 13.93 10.17
CA PHE A 173 7.54 14.84 11.24
C PHE A 173 8.94 14.55 11.82
N ALA A 174 9.45 13.33 11.68
CA ALA A 174 10.71 12.89 12.28
C ALA A 174 11.95 13.24 11.44
N SER A 175 11.78 13.89 10.28
CA SER A 175 12.91 14.37 9.49
C SER A 175 13.56 15.59 10.14
N THR A 176 14.34 15.37 11.21
CA THR A 176 15.39 16.31 11.57
C THR A 176 16.26 16.49 10.35
N LYS A 177 16.22 17.69 9.74
CA LYS A 177 17.09 18.05 8.61
C LYS A 177 18.50 17.57 8.92
N LEU A 178 19.19 16.96 7.95
CA LEU A 178 20.55 16.45 8.13
C LEU A 178 21.48 17.50 8.77
N ALA A 179 21.35 18.77 8.35
CA ALA A 179 22.06 19.90 8.96
C ALA A 179 21.77 20.07 10.46
N ARG A 180 20.49 19.98 10.87
CA ARG A 180 20.07 20.06 12.28
C ARG A 180 20.50 18.81 13.07
N ALA A 181 20.41 17.62 12.48
CA ALA A 181 20.91 16.38 13.11
C ALA A 181 22.42 16.46 13.37
N ARG A 182 23.19 17.00 12.41
CA ARG A 182 24.62 17.29 12.55
C ARG A 182 24.89 18.30 13.66
N GLN A 183 24.15 19.42 13.69
CA GLN A 183 24.26 20.45 14.72
C GLN A 183 23.95 19.91 16.13
N LEU A 184 22.93 19.05 16.24
CA LEU A 184 22.53 18.42 17.50
C LEU A 184 23.44 17.24 17.90
N LYS A 185 24.50 16.93 17.15
CA LYS A 185 25.37 15.75 17.33
C LYS A 185 24.59 14.42 17.38
N ARG A 186 23.39 14.37 16.81
CA ARG A 186 22.53 13.17 16.75
C ARG A 186 22.93 12.28 15.57
N GLN A 187 24.21 11.96 15.45
CA GLN A 187 24.74 11.03 14.44
C GLN A 187 24.78 9.58 14.94
N THR A 188 24.01 9.24 15.97
CA THR A 188 23.95 7.88 16.49
C THR A 188 22.80 7.13 15.83
N ARG A 189 23.11 6.01 15.18
CA ARG A 189 22.13 5.05 14.67
C ARG A 189 22.02 3.93 15.69
N ARG A 190 20.80 3.57 16.10
CA ARG A 190 20.56 2.31 16.81
C ARG A 190 20.57 1.19 15.78
N VAL A 191 21.48 0.24 15.93
CA VAL A 191 21.56 -0.97 15.11
C VAL A 191 21.29 -2.14 16.03
N PHE A 192 20.22 -2.88 15.76
CA PHE A 192 19.93 -4.13 16.45
C PHE A 192 20.81 -5.22 15.84
N LYS A 193 21.58 -5.92 16.68
CA LYS A 193 22.44 -7.03 16.26
C LYS A 193 21.68 -8.35 16.43
N PHE A 194 20.82 -8.66 15.48
CA PHE A 194 20.00 -9.87 15.54
C PHE A 194 20.86 -11.15 15.54
N ASP A 195 21.98 -11.15 14.84
CA ASP A 195 22.93 -12.27 14.77
C ASP A 195 23.60 -12.62 16.12
N THR A 196 23.46 -11.74 17.12
CA THR A 196 24.01 -11.95 18.48
C THR A 196 22.95 -12.29 19.52
N VAL A 197 21.69 -12.41 19.11
CA VAL A 197 20.58 -12.73 20.02
C VAL A 197 20.62 -14.23 20.31
N ILE A 198 20.63 -14.57 21.60
CA ILE A 198 20.61 -15.97 22.07
C ILE A 198 19.17 -16.47 22.22
N ASP A 199 18.98 -17.79 22.20
CA ASP A 199 17.66 -18.43 22.28
C ASP A 199 16.82 -17.90 23.44
N ILE A 200 17.42 -17.71 24.63
CA ILE A 200 16.71 -17.20 25.81
C ILE A 200 16.13 -15.80 25.58
N GLN A 201 16.84 -14.94 24.85
CA GLN A 201 16.38 -13.58 24.56
C GLN A 201 15.27 -13.58 23.51
N TRP A 202 15.31 -14.52 22.57
CA TRP A 202 14.20 -14.75 21.64
C TRP A 202 12.95 -15.22 22.35
N THR A 203 13.07 -16.15 23.29
CA THR A 203 11.94 -16.62 24.10
C THR A 203 11.37 -15.49 24.95
N GLU A 204 12.21 -14.74 25.67
CA GLU A 204 11.74 -13.60 26.47
C GLU A 204 11.07 -12.51 25.61
N PHE A 205 11.56 -12.29 24.40
CA PHE A 205 10.94 -11.35 23.46
C PHE A 205 9.57 -11.86 23.01
N ALA A 206 9.47 -13.13 22.61
CA ALA A 206 8.22 -13.76 22.19
C ALA A 206 7.18 -13.70 23.31
N ASP A 207 7.53 -14.12 24.53
CA ASP A 207 6.63 -14.09 25.69
C ASP A 207 6.09 -12.68 25.97
N LYS A 208 6.96 -11.66 25.87
CA LYS A 208 6.55 -10.25 26.06
C LYS A 208 5.67 -9.75 24.91
N ALA A 209 5.99 -10.13 23.67
CA ALA A 209 5.20 -9.75 22.50
C ALA A 209 3.81 -10.39 22.57
N ASP A 210 3.72 -11.67 22.92
CA ASP A 210 2.48 -12.42 23.08
C ASP A 210 1.63 -11.84 24.22
N ALA A 211 2.24 -11.50 25.35
CA ALA A 211 1.53 -10.85 26.47
C ALA A 211 0.96 -9.47 26.11
N LEU A 212 1.54 -8.77 25.13
CA LEU A 212 1.05 -7.48 24.62
C LEU A 212 0.06 -7.66 23.45
N CYS A 213 0.04 -8.83 22.81
CA CYS A 213 -0.81 -9.14 21.68
C CYS A 213 -2.16 -9.67 22.17
N ASN A 214 -3.15 -8.80 22.27
CA ASN A 214 -4.52 -9.18 22.66
C ASN A 214 -5.30 -9.88 21.52
N VAL A 215 -4.63 -10.28 20.44
CA VAL A 215 -5.24 -10.85 19.24
C VAL A 215 -5.15 -12.37 19.34
N LEU A 216 -6.27 -13.06 19.08
CA LEU A 216 -6.30 -14.52 19.04
C LEU A 216 -5.29 -15.06 18.02
N PRO A 217 -4.53 -16.12 18.33
CA PRO A 217 -3.55 -16.71 17.40
C PRO A 217 -4.13 -17.04 16.02
N ALA A 218 -5.39 -17.50 15.96
CA ALA A 218 -6.07 -17.79 14.70
C ALA A 218 -6.29 -16.52 13.84
N THR A 219 -6.56 -15.39 14.46
CA THR A 219 -6.68 -14.09 13.79
C THR A 219 -5.32 -13.57 13.35
N PHE A 220 -4.27 -13.76 14.15
CA PHE A 220 -2.91 -13.38 13.78
C PHE A 220 -2.38 -14.21 12.60
N SER A 221 -2.57 -15.54 12.62
CA SER A 221 -2.14 -16.45 11.55
C SER A 221 -2.81 -16.17 10.21
N SER A 222 -4.03 -15.64 10.23
CA SER A 222 -4.77 -15.32 9.00
C SER A 222 -4.36 -13.96 8.40
N TRP A 223 -3.55 -13.15 9.10
CA TRP A 223 -3.04 -11.90 8.55
C TRP A 223 -2.25 -12.13 7.27
N HIS A 224 -2.51 -11.30 6.27
CA HIS A 224 -1.92 -11.44 4.94
C HIS A 224 -0.39 -11.53 4.97
N ILE A 225 0.28 -10.77 5.84
CA ILE A 225 1.76 -10.80 5.95
C ILE A 225 2.30 -12.19 6.35
N ASN A 226 1.51 -12.96 7.11
CA ASN A 226 1.86 -14.31 7.55
C ASN A 226 1.53 -15.35 6.47
N GLN A 227 0.49 -15.12 5.67
CA GLN A 227 0.16 -15.96 4.51
C GLN A 227 1.07 -15.70 3.30
N MET A 228 1.71 -14.52 3.19
CA MET A 228 2.68 -14.26 2.13
C MET A 228 3.88 -15.22 2.17
N CYS A 229 4.21 -15.76 3.36
CA CYS A 229 5.23 -16.79 3.52
C CYS A 229 4.84 -18.14 2.90
N GLU A 230 3.56 -18.42 2.65
CA GLU A 230 3.13 -19.66 1.98
C GLU A 230 3.46 -19.68 0.49
N TYR A 231 3.79 -18.52 -0.09
CA TYR A 231 4.14 -18.34 -1.50
C TYR A 231 5.63 -18.07 -1.74
N LEU A 232 6.46 -18.12 -0.69
CA LEU A 232 7.94 -17.99 -0.72
C LEU A 232 8.60 -19.34 -0.47
#